data_AF-A0A1Q7AYI0-F1
#
_entry.id   AF-A0A1Q7AYI0-F1
#
_cell.length_a   1.000
_cell.length_b   1.000
_cell.length_c   1.000
_cell.angle_alpha   90.00
_cell.angle_beta   90.00
_cell.angle_gamma   90.00
#
_symmetry.space_group_name_H-M   'P 1'
#
loop_
_entity.id
_entity.type
_entity.pdbx_description
1 polymer ?
#
loop_
_entity_poly.entity_id
_entity_poly.type
_entity_poly.pdbx_seq_one_letter_code
_entity_poly.pdbx_strand_id
1 'polypeptide(L)'
;MKLIVLLVALGVVVAMYATPSFYLRKGVGKSTQADVTEYLGTPLQASDKPDGSAQWTYQSEKIPKVCVEYVLTFMPKAASEDPSQPVLTNKKILSEWDWRWC
;
A
#
# COMPACT_ATOMS: atom_id res chain seq x y z
N MET A 1 -35.24 4.32 -11.83
CA MET A 1 -34.77 3.44 -10.73
C MET A 1 -33.48 2.68 -11.08
N LYS A 2 -33.43 1.87 -12.14
CA LYS A 2 -32.21 1.09 -12.51
C LYS A 2 -30.92 1.94 -12.59
N LEU A 3 -30.99 3.13 -13.17
CA LEU A 3 -29.82 4.01 -13.34
C LEU A 3 -29.29 4.58 -12.02
N ILE A 4 -30.20 4.92 -11.10
CA ILE A 4 -29.85 5.45 -9.76
C ILE A 4 -29.19 4.36 -8.93
N VAL A 5 -29.73 3.13 -8.97
CA VAL A 5 -29.13 1.98 -8.27
C VAL A 5 -27.72 1.68 -8.81
N LEU A 6 -27.51 1.81 -10.12
CA LEU A 6 -26.21 1.61 -10.76
C LEU A 6 -25.19 2.67 -10.32
N LEU A 7 -25.59 3.94 -10.29
CA LEU A 7 -24.74 5.04 -9.81
C LEU A 7 -24.38 4.90 -8.32
N VAL A 8 -25.34 4.48 -7.50
CA VAL A 8 -25.10 4.23 -6.07
C VAL A 8 -24.15 3.05 -5.87
N ALA A 9 -24.33 1.95 -6.61
CA ALA A 9 -23.41 0.81 -6.55
C ALA A 9 -21.99 1.19 -6.97
N LEU A 10 -21.83 1.95 -8.06
CA LEU A 10 -20.54 2.49 -8.51
C LEU A 10 -19.89 3.41 -7.46
N GLY A 11 -20.68 4.31 -6.86
CA GLY A 11 -20.18 5.21 -5.82
C GLY A 11 -19.69 4.47 -4.57
N VAL A 12 -20.40 3.42 -4.15
CA VAL A 12 -20.01 2.58 -3.02
C VAL A 12 -18.72 1.80 -3.31
N VAL A 13 -18.61 1.22 -4.51
CA VAL A 13 -17.38 0.54 -4.99
C VAL A 13 -16.21 1.53 -4.92
N VAL A 14 -16.32 2.71 -5.56
CA VAL A 14 -15.25 3.72 -5.55
C VAL A 14 -14.84 4.13 -4.13
N ALA A 15 -15.81 4.37 -3.24
CA ALA A 15 -15.52 4.76 -1.85
C ALA A 15 -14.79 3.65 -1.07
N MET A 16 -15.12 2.37 -1.30
CA MET A 16 -14.48 1.25 -0.61
C MET A 16 -13.01 1.02 -1.02
N TYR A 17 -12.60 1.46 -2.22
CA TYR A 17 -11.23 1.36 -2.73
C TYR A 17 -10.42 2.67 -2.56
N ALA A 18 -11.10 3.79 -2.33
CA ALA A 18 -10.45 5.09 -2.11
C ALA A 18 -9.66 5.12 -0.79
N THR A 19 -10.11 4.43 0.27
CA THR A 19 -9.49 4.54 1.60
C THR A 19 -8.05 4.00 1.65
N PRO A 20 -7.75 2.76 1.22
CA PRO A 20 -6.37 2.28 1.19
C PRO A 20 -5.49 3.11 0.25
N SER A 21 -6.03 3.45 -0.91
CA SER A 21 -5.36 4.32 -1.89
C SER A 21 -4.96 5.68 -1.33
N PHE A 22 -5.83 6.32 -0.54
CA PHE A 22 -5.55 7.62 0.07
C PHE A 22 -4.48 7.53 1.17
N TYR A 23 -4.56 6.50 2.01
CA TYR A 23 -3.53 6.22 3.01
C TYR A 23 -2.16 6.01 2.34
N LEU A 24 -2.08 5.11 1.35
CA LEU A 24 -0.84 4.77 0.66
C LEU A 24 -0.25 5.97 -0.08
N ARG A 25 -1.08 6.79 -0.73
CA ARG A 25 -0.63 8.04 -1.37
C ARG A 25 0.02 9.01 -0.39
N LYS A 26 -0.50 9.13 0.83
CA LYS A 26 0.10 9.97 1.88
C LYS A 26 1.32 9.33 2.54
N GLY A 27 1.40 7.99 2.49
CA GLY A 27 2.49 7.20 3.04
C GLY A 27 3.75 7.15 2.18
N VAL A 28 3.67 7.48 0.88
CA VAL A 28 4.85 7.54 0.00
C VAL A 28 5.93 8.48 0.58
N GLY A 29 7.15 7.95 0.69
CA GLY A 29 8.32 8.61 1.25
C GLY A 29 8.36 8.67 2.78
N LYS A 30 7.34 8.15 3.48
CA LYS A 30 7.18 8.32 4.94
C LYS A 30 6.90 7.02 5.68
N SER A 31 5.89 6.27 5.21
CA SER A 31 5.43 5.05 5.85
C SER A 31 6.49 3.96 5.72
N THR A 32 6.76 3.30 6.83
CA THR A 32 7.58 2.09 6.90
C THR A 32 6.74 0.85 6.62
N GLN A 33 7.41 -0.28 6.41
CA GLN A 33 6.75 -1.59 6.36
C GLN A 33 5.88 -1.88 7.60
N ALA A 34 6.30 -1.43 8.79
CA ALA A 34 5.52 -1.57 10.02
C ALA A 34 4.24 -0.74 9.99
N ASP A 35 4.32 0.54 9.61
CA ASP A 35 3.16 1.43 9.53
C ASP A 35 2.11 0.90 8.53
N VAL A 36 2.57 0.38 7.39
CA VAL A 36 1.69 -0.22 6.39
C VAL A 36 1.06 -1.51 6.91
N THR A 37 1.82 -2.34 7.64
CA THR A 37 1.31 -3.59 8.22
C THR A 37 0.25 -3.30 9.29
N GLU A 38 0.44 -2.27 10.10
CA GLU A 38 -0.54 -1.84 11.10
C GLU A 38 -1.86 -1.42 10.44
N TYR A 39 -1.80 -0.74 9.29
CA TYR A 39 -2.99 -0.23 8.60
C TYR A 39 -3.68 -1.25 7.69
N LEU A 40 -2.91 -2.01 6.88
CA LEU A 40 -3.44 -2.95 5.89
C LEU A 40 -3.44 -4.41 6.36
N GLY A 41 -2.82 -4.71 7.50
CA GLY A 41 -2.62 -6.07 7.99
C GLY A 41 -1.39 -6.74 7.38
N THR A 42 -1.39 -8.07 7.36
CA THR A 42 -0.31 -8.88 6.79
C THR A 42 -0.44 -8.96 5.27
N PRO A 43 0.64 -8.76 4.49
CA PRO A 43 0.58 -8.92 3.04
C PRO A 43 0.31 -10.38 2.66
N LEU A 44 -0.35 -10.58 1.52
CA LEU A 44 -0.52 -11.90 0.91
C LEU A 44 0.81 -12.44 0.40
N GLN A 45 1.62 -11.58 -0.20
CA GLN A 45 2.95 -11.90 -0.70
C GLN A 45 3.94 -10.82 -0.28
N ALA A 46 5.13 -11.24 0.14
CA ALA A 46 6.23 -10.36 0.47
C ALA A 46 7.52 -10.92 -0.16
N SER A 47 8.24 -10.07 -0.88
CA SER A 47 9.50 -10.43 -1.52
C SER A 47 10.54 -9.35 -1.28
N ASP A 48 11.69 -9.73 -0.71
CA ASP A 48 12.86 -8.87 -0.66
C ASP A 48 13.68 -9.04 -1.94
N LYS A 49 14.10 -7.91 -2.52
CA LYS A 49 14.89 -7.89 -3.75
C LYS A 49 16.39 -7.71 -3.46
N PRO A 50 17.28 -8.17 -4.35
CA PRO A 50 18.73 -8.07 -4.18
C PRO A 50 19.25 -6.63 -4.08
N ASP A 51 18.52 -5.68 -4.65
CA ASP A 51 18.82 -4.24 -4.59
C ASP A 51 18.45 -3.60 -3.23
N GLY A 52 18.03 -4.41 -2.26
CA GLY A 52 17.61 -3.97 -0.94
C GLY A 52 16.17 -3.44 -0.89
N SER A 53 15.47 -3.36 -2.02
CA SER A 53 14.04 -3.04 -2.02
C SER A 53 13.20 -4.22 -1.50
N ALA A 54 11.93 -3.97 -1.22
CA ALA A 54 10.94 -5.02 -0.94
C ALA A 54 9.68 -4.74 -1.73
N GLN A 55 9.04 -5.77 -2.25
CA GLN A 55 7.75 -5.68 -2.90
C GLN A 55 6.73 -6.53 -2.14
N TRP A 56 5.66 -5.89 -1.68
CA TRP A 56 4.59 -6.53 -0.93
C TRP A 56 3.25 -6.38 -1.66
N THR A 57 2.49 -7.46 -1.71
CA THR A 57 1.17 -7.51 -2.35
C THR A 57 0.10 -7.75 -1.30
N TYR A 58 -0.94 -6.91 -1.29
CA TYR A 58 -2.10 -7.00 -0.42
C TYR A 58 -3.35 -7.24 -1.24
N GLN A 59 -4.07 -8.31 -0.95
CA GLN A 59 -5.32 -8.63 -1.64
C GLN A 59 -6.50 -8.29 -0.73
N SER A 60 -7.50 -7.58 -1.28
CA SER A 60 -8.76 -7.29 -0.60
C SER A 60 -9.92 -7.76 -1.45
N GLU A 61 -10.70 -8.69 -0.91
CA GLU A 61 -11.98 -9.11 -1.47
C GLU A 61 -13.11 -8.49 -0.64
N LYS A 62 -13.98 -7.70 -1.28
CA LYS A 62 -15.17 -7.10 -0.65
C LYS A 62 -16.45 -7.62 -1.29
N ILE A 63 -17.60 -7.30 -0.71
CA ILE A 63 -18.93 -7.61 -1.26
C ILE A 63 -19.51 -6.35 -1.92
N PRO A 64 -19.96 -6.39 -3.20
CA PRO A 64 -19.99 -7.53 -4.12
C PRO A 64 -18.59 -8.05 -4.43
N LYS A 65 -18.44 -9.36 -4.72
CA LYS A 65 -17.15 -10.06 -4.94
C LYS A 65 -16.31 -9.34 -5.99
N VAL A 66 -15.51 -8.41 -5.53
CA VAL A 66 -14.61 -7.61 -6.34
C VAL A 66 -13.28 -7.64 -5.61
N CYS A 67 -12.30 -8.21 -6.29
CA CYS A 67 -10.95 -8.36 -5.77
C CYS A 67 -10.07 -7.22 -6.27
N VAL A 68 -9.29 -6.65 -5.35
CA VAL A 68 -8.24 -5.70 -5.68
C VAL A 68 -6.94 -6.13 -5.00
N GLU A 69 -5.86 -6.07 -5.76
CA GLU A 69 -4.51 -6.22 -5.26
C GLU A 69 -3.82 -4.87 -5.22
N TYR A 70 -3.21 -4.53 -4.09
CA TYR A 70 -2.30 -3.40 -3.95
C TYR A 70 -0.87 -3.94 -3.94
N VAL A 71 -0.05 -3.46 -4.87
CA VAL A 71 1.37 -3.82 -4.98
C VAL A 71 2.18 -2.63 -4.50
N LEU A 72 2.90 -2.79 -3.40
CA LEU A 72 3.69 -1.75 -2.75
C LEU A 72 5.16 -2.06 -2.93
N THR A 73 5.93 -1.05 -3.32
CA THR A 73 7.39 -1.11 -3.39
C THR A 73 7.96 -0.28 -2.26
N PHE A 74 8.80 -0.89 -1.43
CA PHE A 74 9.55 -0.25 -0.38
C PHE A 74 11.02 -0.15 -0.77
N MET A 75 11.61 1.02 -0.62
CA MET A 75 13.04 1.24 -0.87
C MET A 75 13.77 1.51 0.44
N PRO A 76 15.07 1.15 0.54
CA PRO A 76 15.90 1.55 1.66
C PRO A 76 15.82 3.07 1.84
N LYS A 77 15.56 3.54 3.06
CA LYS A 77 15.68 4.96 3.36
C LYS A 77 17.15 5.34 3.19
N ALA A 78 17.44 6.34 2.36
CA ALA A 78 18.78 6.89 2.26
C ALA A 78 19.27 7.26 3.68
N ALA A 79 20.50 6.86 4.01
CA ALA A 79 21.10 7.21 5.29
C ALA A 79 21.05 8.75 5.44
N SER A 80 20.53 9.21 6.57
CA SER A 80 20.55 10.62 6.93
C SER A 80 21.98 11.16 6.85
N GLU A 81 22.19 12.34 6.26
CA GLU A 81 23.49 13.02 6.23
C GLU A 81 23.96 13.52 7.61
N ASP A 82 23.18 13.30 8.67
CA ASP A 82 23.54 13.65 10.04
C ASP A 82 24.48 12.58 10.65
N PRO A 83 25.78 12.89 10.87
CA PRO A 83 26.76 11.96 11.43
C PRO A 83 26.49 11.61 12.91
N SER A 84 25.51 12.27 13.54
CA SER A 84 25.17 12.08 14.95
C SER A 84 24.11 10.98 15.17
N GLN A 85 23.44 10.51 14.12
CA GLN A 85 22.46 9.43 14.23
C GLN A 85 23.13 8.07 14.03
N PRO A 86 22.95 7.11 14.96
CA PRO A 86 23.49 5.76 14.76
C PRO A 86 22.93 5.19 13.45
N VAL A 87 23.85 4.81 12.55
CA VAL A 87 23.58 4.18 11.25
C VAL A 87 23.10 2.74 11.49
N LEU A 88 21.90 2.64 12.03
CA LEU A 88 21.21 1.37 12.24
C LEU A 88 19.74 1.66 12.00
N THR A 89 19.36 1.68 10.74
CA THR A 89 18.01 1.26 10.36
C THR A 89 18.01 0.96 8.87
N ASN A 90 18.10 -0.33 8.53
CA ASN A 90 17.60 -0.89 7.27
C ASN A 90 16.07 -0.71 7.18
N LYS A 91 15.58 0.51 7.43
CA LYS A 91 14.16 0.85 7.35
C LYS A 91 13.85 1.05 5.87
N LYS A 92 13.03 0.16 5.33
CA LYS A 92 12.45 0.35 4.01
C LYS A 92 11.20 1.22 4.16
N ILE A 93 11.14 2.27 3.36
CA ILE A 93 10.00 3.20 3.29
C ILE A 93 9.23 2.95 2.01
N LEU A 94 7.91 3.14 2.08
CA LEU A 94 7.03 3.05 0.93
C LEU A 94 7.49 4.07 -0.12
N SER A 95 7.95 3.60 -1.27
CA SER A 95 8.43 4.43 -2.37
C SER A 95 7.32 4.67 -3.38
N GLU A 96 6.63 3.61 -3.76
CA GLU A 96 5.55 3.65 -4.74
C GLU A 96 4.56 2.54 -4.44
N TRP A 97 3.36 2.68 -5.00
CA TRP A 97 2.35 1.64 -4.97
C TRP A 97 1.48 1.73 -6.20
N ASP A 98 0.93 0.59 -6.59
CA ASP A 98 -0.05 0.47 -7.65
C ASP A 98 -1.18 -0.45 -7.21
N TRP A 99 -2.31 -0.42 -7.90
CA TRP A 99 -3.43 -1.31 -7.65
C TRP A 99 -3.95 -1.92 -8.94
N ARG A 100 -4.43 -3.15 -8.85
CA ARG A 100 -4.99 -3.90 -9.98
C ARG A 100 -6.19 -4.72 -9.54
N TRP A 101 -7.10 -4.95 -10.48
CA TRP A 101 -8.18 -5.93 -10.27
C TRP A 101 -7.62 -7.35 -10.31
N CYS A 102 -8.22 -8.22 -9.50
CA CYS A 102 -8.22 -9.65 -9.68
C CYS A 102 -9.70 -10.12 -9.81
#